data_AF-A0AAJ0F6U1-F1
#
_entry.id   AF-A0AAJ0F6U1-F1
#
_cell.length_a   1.000
_cell.length_b   1.000
_cell.length_c   1.000
_cell.angle_alpha   90.00
_cell.angle_beta   90.00
_cell.angle_gamma   90.00
#
_symmetry.space_group_name_H-M   'P 1'
#
loop_
_entity.id
_entity.type
_entity.pdbx_description
1 polymer ?
#
loop_
_entity_poly.entity_id
_entity_poly.type
_entity_poly.pdbx_seq_one_letter_code
_entity_poly.pdbx_strand_id
1 'polypeptide(L)'
;MTVDEAIQKHHVSTTLNYWDDPGDGSRPTPIFIGKGRVSNKRPHRPHEFVVTDVSGDENQYSLDTHGFQYCVHESVEKNFTDEEVIKSVYYEECRNLLKQVTGASRIHIFNHKVRRGPTQWHHLGLHGKNLANRGPVTRTHVDQSYVGAELRLRYEFPAEADELLRKRYQIINIWRPIATILKDPIAVADSNSVPDSDLVGAEMVEDDFAGESWVVRHNRDHRWYFKYRMTPADVLLIKCFDSDTSLARRALHSAFEDPAFRGEASRQSIEVRSPRTVEWQGKQVPVWPMRTIDYGLLLSQDPAEVDKVLKACLEDGYFQLDLDGIDGRRMLSDRQEILKLMDRFFSAPLEAKNEYGLIDSHLGYEPVGSRTGAFGNKDGYEMLKVSRDEIQQGSPRVPSPIKNSGDLGILEQAIGSCNTITKVILSALSTGMGLAGAERFENSHRNDRPSTTTLSMMHYLPAEVTGQDKIGHQKHTDISSLTLLFSDQWGLQIRPPGECGAREMGFVEPKPGCAFVHVGDSLRFASGMKFQSCIHRVVPFNPAEHRYSIAYFLRAEDDTMFMDSEGRYVTAKDWHDEKFKAFTDPPVWQAMAPKSMILGGMKEDGADDPEPVDTVIFGKGMEVVKETAVEA
;
A
#
# COMPACT_ATOMS: atom_id res chain seq x y z
N MET A 1 -8.45 1.15 -59.76
CA MET A 1 -9.71 0.85 -59.05
C MET A 1 -9.49 -0.37 -58.20
N THR A 2 -9.48 -0.18 -56.89
CA THR A 2 -9.73 -1.19 -55.85
C THR A 2 -10.77 -0.53 -54.97
N VAL A 3 -11.87 -1.23 -54.70
CA VAL A 3 -13.01 -0.66 -53.97
C VAL A 3 -12.68 -0.69 -52.48
N ASP A 4 -12.97 0.39 -51.75
CA ASP A 4 -13.05 0.32 -50.29
C ASP A 4 -14.19 -0.63 -49.92
N GLU A 5 -13.86 -1.85 -49.51
CA GLU A 5 -14.82 -2.77 -48.90
C GLU A 5 -15.23 -2.20 -47.54
N ALA A 6 -16.29 -1.39 -47.54
CA ALA A 6 -16.82 -0.74 -46.35
C ALA A 6 -17.07 -1.77 -45.24
N ILE A 7 -16.44 -1.55 -44.09
CA ILE A 7 -16.46 -2.48 -42.95
C ILE A 7 -17.92 -2.74 -42.55
N GLN A 8 -18.35 -4.00 -42.68
CA GLN A 8 -19.72 -4.40 -42.36
C GLN A 8 -19.94 -4.29 -40.84
N LYS A 9 -20.61 -3.22 -40.42
CA LYS A 9 -20.97 -2.92 -39.03
C LYS A 9 -21.87 -4.00 -38.43
N HIS A 10 -21.57 -4.39 -37.20
CA HIS A 10 -22.36 -5.35 -36.42
C HIS A 10 -23.14 -4.66 -35.30
N HIS A 11 -24.17 -3.88 -35.66
CA HIS A 11 -25.06 -3.25 -34.68
C HIS A 11 -25.91 -4.31 -33.95
N VAL A 12 -25.98 -4.27 -32.62
CA VAL A 12 -26.64 -5.31 -31.82
C VAL A 12 -27.89 -4.76 -31.13
N SER A 13 -29.06 -5.35 -31.42
CA SER A 13 -30.27 -5.15 -30.62
C SER A 13 -30.24 -6.08 -29.40
N THR A 14 -30.30 -5.52 -28.19
CA THR A 14 -30.07 -6.24 -26.93
C THR A 14 -30.76 -5.53 -25.76
N THR A 15 -30.55 -6.02 -24.53
CA THR A 15 -31.00 -5.35 -23.30
C THR A 15 -29.83 -4.90 -22.42
N LEU A 16 -29.96 -3.71 -21.83
CA LEU A 16 -29.04 -3.15 -20.84
C LEU A 16 -29.76 -3.03 -19.50
N ASN A 17 -29.08 -3.35 -18.39
CA ASN A 17 -29.71 -3.43 -17.07
C ASN A 17 -29.52 -2.14 -16.27
N TYR A 18 -30.55 -1.30 -16.23
CA TYR A 18 -30.59 -0.07 -15.44
C TYR A 18 -31.03 -0.33 -14.01
N TRP A 19 -30.76 0.60 -13.09
CA TRP A 19 -31.24 0.51 -11.72
C TRP A 19 -32.77 0.61 -11.69
N ASP A 20 -33.39 -0.30 -10.93
CA ASP A 20 -34.83 -0.29 -10.71
C ASP A 20 -35.15 0.71 -9.58
N ASP A 21 -35.34 1.98 -9.96
CA ASP A 21 -35.74 3.05 -9.05
C ASP A 21 -37.16 2.78 -8.53
N PRO A 22 -37.36 2.55 -7.22
CA PRO A 22 -38.69 2.33 -6.64
C PRO A 22 -39.59 3.57 -6.68
N GLY A 23 -39.05 4.76 -6.97
CA GLY A 23 -39.81 6.01 -7.08
C GLY A 23 -40.28 6.61 -5.74
N ASP A 24 -39.90 6.00 -4.61
CA ASP A 24 -40.25 6.42 -3.25
C ASP A 24 -39.23 7.39 -2.62
N GLY A 25 -38.12 7.67 -3.33
CA GLY A 25 -37.02 8.52 -2.85
C GLY A 25 -36.00 7.79 -1.97
N SER A 26 -36.09 6.47 -1.80
CA SER A 26 -35.09 5.67 -1.10
C SER A 26 -33.74 5.65 -1.84
N ARG A 27 -32.64 5.53 -1.08
CA ARG A 27 -31.29 5.46 -1.65
C ARG A 27 -31.03 4.07 -2.25
N PRO A 28 -30.26 3.96 -3.36
CA PRO A 28 -29.84 2.67 -3.90
C PRO A 28 -29.10 1.82 -2.86
N THR A 29 -29.40 0.53 -2.81
CA THR A 29 -28.81 -0.40 -1.83
C THR A 29 -27.26 -0.38 -1.90
N PRO A 30 -26.54 -0.25 -0.77
CA PRO A 30 -25.08 -0.29 -0.80
C PRO A 30 -24.49 -1.58 -1.39
N ILE A 31 -23.31 -1.48 -2.00
CA ILE A 31 -22.51 -2.63 -2.41
C ILE A 31 -21.41 -2.84 -1.37
N PHE A 32 -21.17 -4.10 -1.01
CA PHE A 32 -20.04 -4.49 -0.16
C PHE A 32 -19.14 -5.46 -0.91
N ILE A 33 -17.86 -5.11 -1.01
CA ILE A 33 -16.77 -5.90 -1.58
C ILE A 33 -15.76 -6.11 -0.46
N GLY A 34 -15.40 -7.37 -0.20
CA GLY A 34 -14.41 -7.72 0.82
C GLY A 34 -14.68 -9.07 1.47
N LYS A 35 -13.77 -9.52 2.36
CA LYS A 35 -13.83 -10.84 3.03
C LYS A 35 -14.13 -11.99 2.04
N GLY A 36 -13.53 -11.95 0.84
CA GLY A 36 -13.71 -12.95 -0.22
C GLY A 36 -15.03 -12.90 -1.01
N ARG A 37 -15.90 -11.90 -0.78
CA ARG A 37 -17.26 -11.84 -1.35
C ARG A 37 -17.57 -10.51 -2.03
N VAL A 38 -18.32 -10.55 -3.13
CA VAL A 38 -19.08 -9.39 -3.64
C VAL A 38 -20.56 -9.54 -3.30
N SER A 39 -21.15 -8.51 -2.69
CA SER A 39 -22.56 -8.41 -2.33
C SER A 39 -23.23 -7.24 -3.07
N ASN A 40 -23.87 -7.52 -4.21
CA ASN A 40 -24.59 -6.52 -5.00
C ASN A 40 -26.09 -6.85 -5.12
N LYS A 41 -26.86 -6.48 -4.10
CA LYS A 41 -28.31 -6.68 -4.01
C LYS A 41 -29.15 -5.58 -4.69
N ARG A 42 -28.54 -4.57 -5.32
CA ARG A 42 -29.26 -3.49 -6.02
C ARG A 42 -30.24 -4.09 -7.04
N PRO A 43 -31.53 -3.73 -7.03
CA PRO A 43 -32.48 -4.21 -8.04
C PRO A 43 -32.18 -3.54 -9.40
N HIS A 44 -32.54 -4.21 -10.49
CA HIS A 44 -32.29 -3.73 -11.84
C HIS A 44 -33.33 -4.28 -12.82
N ARG A 45 -33.60 -3.56 -13.91
CA ARG A 45 -34.46 -4.01 -15.01
C ARG A 45 -33.72 -3.97 -16.35
N PRO A 46 -33.92 -4.97 -17.22
CA PRO A 46 -33.46 -4.91 -18.60
C PRO A 46 -34.33 -3.92 -19.40
N HIS A 47 -33.70 -3.10 -20.21
CA HIS A 47 -34.35 -2.21 -21.18
C HIS A 47 -33.71 -2.40 -22.56
N GLU A 48 -34.52 -2.39 -23.62
CA GLU A 48 -34.07 -2.62 -24.99
C GLU A 48 -33.30 -1.43 -25.56
N PHE A 49 -32.13 -1.68 -26.16
CA PHE A 49 -31.30 -0.71 -26.87
C PHE A 49 -30.67 -1.34 -28.11
N VAL A 50 -30.36 -0.51 -29.11
CA VAL A 50 -29.42 -0.86 -30.17
C VAL A 50 -28.04 -0.31 -29.77
N VAL A 51 -27.06 -1.21 -29.61
CA VAL A 51 -25.66 -0.83 -29.36
C VAL A 51 -24.95 -0.71 -30.71
N THR A 52 -24.35 0.46 -30.94
CA THR A 52 -23.78 0.87 -32.24
C THR A 52 -22.34 0.42 -32.38
N ASP A 53 -22.02 -0.30 -33.46
CA ASP A 53 -20.64 -0.74 -33.75
C ASP A 53 -19.79 0.39 -34.34
N VAL A 54 -18.71 0.75 -33.63
CA VAL A 54 -17.78 1.82 -34.03
C VAL A 54 -16.61 1.33 -34.88
N SER A 55 -16.51 0.05 -35.22
CA SER A 55 -15.38 -0.51 -35.98
C SER A 55 -15.16 0.23 -37.32
N GLY A 56 -14.02 0.89 -37.51
CA GLY A 56 -13.71 1.77 -38.64
C GLY A 56 -13.94 3.27 -38.40
N ASP A 57 -14.61 3.65 -37.32
CA ASP A 57 -14.94 5.03 -36.92
C ASP A 57 -14.37 5.40 -35.54
N GLU A 58 -13.42 4.61 -35.02
CA GLU A 58 -12.88 4.76 -33.65
C GLU A 58 -12.33 6.17 -33.37
N ASN A 59 -11.79 6.84 -34.39
CA ASN A 59 -11.22 8.17 -34.31
C ASN A 59 -12.25 9.30 -34.08
N GLN A 60 -13.55 9.02 -34.22
CA GLN A 60 -14.62 10.00 -33.95
C GLN A 60 -14.91 10.15 -32.45
N TYR A 61 -14.44 9.22 -31.61
CA TYR A 61 -14.78 9.12 -30.19
C TYR A 61 -13.56 9.44 -29.31
N SER A 62 -13.59 10.54 -28.56
CA SER A 62 -12.52 10.94 -27.65
C SER A 62 -12.99 11.15 -26.21
N LEU A 63 -12.08 11.02 -25.25
CA LEU A 63 -12.36 11.14 -23.81
C LEU A 63 -13.02 12.47 -23.43
N ASP A 64 -12.65 13.56 -24.11
CA ASP A 64 -13.14 14.91 -23.82
C ASP A 64 -14.42 15.28 -24.60
N THR A 65 -14.78 14.52 -25.64
CA THR A 65 -16.03 14.72 -26.41
C THR A 65 -17.14 13.75 -26.03
N HIS A 66 -16.84 12.45 -25.90
CA HIS A 66 -17.83 11.39 -25.69
C HIS A 66 -17.70 10.70 -24.32
N GLY A 67 -16.62 10.96 -23.58
CA GLY A 67 -16.32 10.29 -22.31
C GLY A 67 -15.62 8.92 -22.46
N PHE A 68 -15.39 8.47 -23.69
CA PHE A 68 -14.64 7.24 -23.98
C PHE A 68 -13.80 7.40 -25.26
N GLN A 69 -12.76 6.59 -25.39
CA GLN A 69 -11.85 6.63 -26.54
C GLN A 69 -11.26 5.24 -26.81
N TYR A 70 -11.19 4.86 -28.08
CA TYR A 70 -10.48 3.66 -28.51
C TYR A 70 -9.03 3.99 -28.89
N CYS A 71 -8.10 3.10 -28.56
CA CYS A 71 -6.68 3.23 -28.83
C CYS A 71 -6.12 1.87 -29.27
N VAL A 72 -5.09 1.88 -30.12
CA VAL A 72 -4.34 0.67 -30.48
C VAL A 72 -3.02 0.68 -29.74
N HIS A 73 -2.74 -0.39 -29.00
CA HIS A 73 -1.49 -0.60 -28.26
C HIS A 73 -1.27 -2.10 -28.10
N GLU A 74 -0.21 -2.68 -28.67
CA GLU A 74 0.13 -4.07 -28.37
C GLU A 74 0.81 -4.15 -26.99
N SER A 75 0.29 -4.97 -26.08
CA SER A 75 0.89 -5.17 -24.75
C SER A 75 2.03 -6.18 -24.81
N VAL A 76 3.08 -6.00 -24.02
CA VAL A 76 4.15 -6.98 -23.83
C VAL A 76 3.61 -8.17 -23.02
N GLU A 77 2.91 -7.88 -21.92
CA GLU A 77 2.20 -8.91 -21.16
C GLU A 77 0.98 -9.41 -21.95
N LYS A 78 0.83 -10.73 -22.07
CA LYS A 78 -0.19 -11.37 -22.93
C LYS A 78 -1.25 -12.14 -22.14
N ASN A 79 -0.92 -12.65 -20.96
CA ASN A 79 -1.74 -13.59 -20.20
C ASN A 79 -2.49 -12.91 -19.05
N PHE A 80 -1.88 -11.91 -18.41
CA PHE A 80 -2.42 -11.22 -17.24
C PHE A 80 -2.80 -12.23 -16.13
N THR A 81 -1.82 -13.06 -15.77
CA THR A 81 -1.92 -14.12 -14.74
C THR A 81 -0.87 -14.04 -13.63
N ASP A 82 0.22 -13.30 -13.81
CA ASP A 82 1.11 -12.90 -12.71
C ASP A 82 0.85 -11.42 -12.38
N GLU A 83 0.30 -11.18 -11.18
CA GLU A 83 0.05 -9.87 -10.55
C GLU A 83 1.22 -8.90 -10.71
N GLU A 84 2.45 -9.41 -10.67
CA GLU A 84 3.66 -8.58 -10.57
C GLU A 84 4.27 -8.28 -11.95
N VAL A 85 4.03 -9.10 -12.97
CA VAL A 85 4.31 -8.72 -14.37
C VAL A 85 3.29 -7.66 -14.83
N ILE A 86 2.04 -7.75 -14.35
CA ILE A 86 1.04 -6.70 -14.56
C ILE A 86 1.51 -5.37 -13.93
N LYS A 87 2.03 -5.39 -12.70
CA LYS A 87 2.52 -4.18 -12.00
C LYS A 87 3.83 -3.61 -12.51
N SER A 88 4.77 -4.45 -12.95
CA SER A 88 6.09 -3.99 -13.42
C SER A 88 6.08 -3.59 -14.90
N VAL A 89 5.35 -4.32 -15.75
CA VAL A 89 5.35 -4.11 -17.20
C VAL A 89 4.07 -3.40 -17.65
N TYR A 90 2.90 -4.02 -17.44
CA TYR A 90 1.65 -3.51 -18.02
C TYR A 90 1.21 -2.16 -17.43
N TYR A 91 1.58 -1.88 -16.18
CA TYR A 91 1.33 -0.58 -15.58
C TYR A 91 2.16 0.53 -16.26
N GLU A 92 3.40 0.29 -16.66
CA GLU A 92 4.19 1.33 -17.34
C GLU A 92 3.69 1.59 -18.77
N GLU A 93 3.26 0.55 -19.49
CA GLU A 93 2.49 0.70 -20.74
C GLU A 93 1.26 1.60 -20.54
N CYS A 94 0.49 1.33 -19.48
CA CYS A 94 -0.71 2.08 -19.14
C CYS A 94 -0.43 3.54 -18.78
N ARG A 95 0.67 3.83 -18.06
CA ARG A 95 1.10 5.23 -17.78
C ARG A 95 1.45 5.95 -19.07
N ASN A 96 2.23 5.33 -19.96
CA ASN A 96 2.64 5.96 -21.22
C ASN A 96 1.45 6.19 -22.17
N LEU A 97 0.54 5.21 -22.30
CA LEU A 97 -0.68 5.36 -23.10
C LEU A 97 -1.57 6.51 -22.59
N LEU A 98 -1.87 6.56 -21.29
CA LEU A 98 -2.67 7.66 -20.75
C LEU A 98 -1.94 9.00 -20.87
N LYS A 99 -0.63 9.06 -20.70
CA LYS A 99 0.17 10.30 -20.84
C LYS A 99 0.14 10.82 -22.27
N GLN A 100 0.25 9.94 -23.26
CA GLN A 100 0.12 10.27 -24.67
C GLN A 100 -1.28 10.79 -25.03
N VAL A 101 -2.34 10.19 -24.48
CA VAL A 101 -3.73 10.55 -24.81
C VAL A 101 -4.22 11.80 -24.08
N THR A 102 -3.85 11.99 -22.81
CA THR A 102 -4.38 13.06 -21.94
C THR A 102 -3.45 14.27 -21.79
N GLY A 103 -2.15 14.10 -22.07
CA GLY A 103 -1.13 15.11 -21.74
C GLY A 103 -0.88 15.29 -20.24
N ALA A 104 -1.43 14.43 -19.37
CA ALA A 104 -1.36 14.59 -17.92
C ALA A 104 0.08 14.58 -17.38
N SER A 105 0.37 15.52 -16.48
CA SER A 105 1.70 15.68 -15.86
C SER A 105 2.01 14.62 -14.78
N ARG A 106 0.99 13.94 -14.24
CA ARG A 106 1.13 12.88 -13.23
C ARG A 106 0.11 11.76 -13.49
N ILE A 107 0.57 10.50 -13.49
CA ILE A 107 -0.25 9.29 -13.70
C ILE A 107 0.25 8.16 -12.79
N HIS A 108 -0.69 7.34 -12.32
CA HIS A 108 -0.58 6.34 -11.25
C HIS A 108 -1.55 5.17 -11.54
N ILE A 109 -1.41 3.96 -10.93
CA ILE A 109 -2.28 2.75 -11.18
C ILE A 109 -2.83 1.86 -9.96
N PHE A 110 -4.02 2.17 -9.35
CA PHE A 110 -4.46 1.80 -7.95
C PHE A 110 -4.94 0.40 -7.71
N ASN A 111 -5.63 -0.15 -8.69
CA ASN A 111 -5.89 -1.56 -8.75
C ASN A 111 -6.02 -1.90 -10.21
N HIS A 112 -5.94 -3.19 -10.46
CA HIS A 112 -6.47 -3.74 -11.68
C HIS A 112 -7.41 -4.88 -11.31
N LYS A 113 -8.41 -5.15 -12.15
CA LYS A 113 -9.35 -6.26 -11.96
C LYS A 113 -9.30 -7.15 -13.21
N VAL A 114 -8.55 -8.25 -13.14
CA VAL A 114 -8.64 -9.32 -14.16
C VAL A 114 -10.02 -9.98 -14.07
N ARG A 115 -10.71 -10.13 -15.20
CA ARG A 115 -12.02 -10.77 -15.33
C ARG A 115 -11.92 -11.94 -16.29
N ARG A 116 -12.24 -13.14 -15.80
CA ARG A 116 -12.11 -14.44 -16.50
C ARG A 116 -13.30 -15.37 -16.27
N GLY A 117 -14.22 -15.01 -15.36
CA GLY A 117 -15.36 -15.83 -14.96
C GLY A 117 -16.62 -15.64 -15.81
N PRO A 118 -17.67 -16.45 -15.56
CA PRO A 118 -18.89 -16.48 -16.35
C PRO A 118 -19.78 -15.25 -16.12
N THR A 119 -20.69 -14.98 -17.06
CA THR A 119 -21.64 -13.85 -17.04
C THR A 119 -22.40 -13.73 -15.71
N GLN A 120 -22.84 -14.86 -15.15
CA GLN A 120 -23.65 -14.94 -13.93
C GLN A 120 -22.81 -15.19 -12.65
N TRP A 121 -21.54 -14.79 -12.64
CA TRP A 121 -20.60 -15.04 -11.53
C TRP A 121 -21.11 -14.60 -10.15
N HIS A 122 -21.94 -13.55 -10.06
CA HIS A 122 -22.55 -13.12 -8.81
C HIS A 122 -23.30 -14.25 -8.08
N HIS A 123 -23.92 -15.17 -8.82
CA HIS A 123 -24.68 -16.31 -8.27
C HIS A 123 -23.79 -17.45 -7.74
N LEU A 124 -22.48 -17.43 -7.96
CA LEU A 124 -21.55 -18.45 -7.43
C LEU A 124 -21.39 -18.38 -5.90
N GLY A 125 -21.76 -17.25 -5.28
CA GLY A 125 -21.70 -17.05 -3.83
C GLY A 125 -20.30 -17.22 -3.23
N LEU A 126 -20.26 -17.61 -1.94
CA LEU A 126 -19.02 -17.89 -1.22
C LEU A 126 -18.37 -19.21 -1.68
N HIS A 127 -19.13 -20.30 -1.73
CA HIS A 127 -18.60 -21.63 -2.06
C HIS A 127 -18.08 -21.75 -3.50
N GLY A 128 -18.68 -21.05 -4.47
CA GLY A 128 -18.17 -20.94 -5.83
C GLY A 128 -17.11 -19.82 -6.02
N LYS A 129 -16.59 -19.24 -4.94
CA LYS A 129 -15.55 -18.20 -4.92
C LYS A 129 -15.85 -17.02 -5.86
N ASN A 130 -17.00 -16.35 -5.71
CA ASN A 130 -17.46 -15.36 -6.70
C ASN A 130 -16.45 -14.21 -6.96
N LEU A 131 -15.70 -13.76 -5.95
CA LEU A 131 -14.66 -12.73 -6.10
C LEU A 131 -13.44 -13.19 -6.90
N ALA A 132 -13.09 -14.48 -6.87
CA ALA A 132 -12.01 -15.05 -7.68
C ALA A 132 -12.49 -15.35 -9.12
N ASN A 133 -13.67 -15.95 -9.24
CA ASN A 133 -14.32 -16.27 -10.51
C ASN A 133 -15.10 -15.08 -11.09
N ARG A 134 -14.56 -13.86 -10.99
CA ARG A 134 -15.26 -12.63 -11.41
C ARG A 134 -15.36 -12.54 -12.94
N GLY A 135 -16.56 -12.30 -13.42
CA GLY A 135 -16.89 -12.14 -14.83
C GLY A 135 -17.20 -10.68 -15.23
N PRO A 136 -17.94 -10.47 -16.32
CA PRO A 136 -18.43 -9.15 -16.73
C PRO A 136 -19.41 -8.55 -15.69
N VAL A 137 -19.55 -7.22 -15.70
CA VAL A 137 -20.62 -6.52 -14.96
C VAL A 137 -21.68 -6.11 -15.98
N THR A 138 -22.86 -6.74 -15.91
CA THR A 138 -23.97 -6.57 -16.87
C THR A 138 -24.95 -5.44 -16.50
N ARG A 139 -24.56 -4.57 -15.55
CA ARG A 139 -25.39 -3.47 -15.04
C ARG A 139 -24.82 -2.13 -15.50
N THR A 140 -25.70 -1.23 -15.89
CA THR A 140 -25.37 0.15 -16.27
C THR A 140 -24.88 0.95 -15.06
N HIS A 141 -23.65 1.45 -15.10
CA HIS A 141 -23.03 2.20 -14.01
C HIS A 141 -21.93 3.15 -14.48
N VAL A 142 -21.42 3.97 -13.55
CA VAL A 142 -20.07 4.53 -13.57
C VAL A 142 -19.43 4.21 -12.22
N ASP A 143 -18.17 3.76 -12.21
CA ASP A 143 -17.46 3.37 -10.98
C ASP A 143 -17.42 4.45 -9.90
N GLN A 144 -17.32 5.72 -10.31
CA GLN A 144 -17.19 6.86 -9.41
C GLN A 144 -18.30 7.86 -9.69
N SER A 145 -18.97 8.28 -8.62
CA SER A 145 -19.76 9.51 -8.58
C SER A 145 -18.86 10.73 -8.45
N TYR A 146 -19.43 11.94 -8.44
CA TYR A 146 -18.64 13.15 -8.16
C TYR A 146 -18.14 13.22 -6.72
N VAL A 147 -18.94 12.78 -5.75
CA VAL A 147 -18.50 12.64 -4.35
C VAL A 147 -17.48 11.50 -4.23
N GLY A 148 -17.75 10.36 -4.87
CA GLY A 148 -16.86 9.19 -4.89
C GLY A 148 -15.48 9.47 -5.49
N ALA A 149 -15.40 10.30 -6.53
CA ALA A 149 -14.13 10.71 -7.13
C ALA A 149 -13.29 11.60 -6.21
N GLU A 150 -13.91 12.55 -5.47
CA GLU A 150 -13.21 13.32 -4.44
C GLU A 150 -12.81 12.42 -3.26
N LEU A 151 -13.71 11.56 -2.76
CA LEU A 151 -13.39 10.57 -1.72
C LEU A 151 -12.22 9.67 -2.15
N ARG A 152 -12.18 9.23 -3.42
CA ARG A 152 -11.08 8.42 -3.92
C ARG A 152 -9.79 9.20 -4.03
N LEU A 153 -9.81 10.44 -4.51
CA LEU A 153 -8.62 11.30 -4.52
C LEU A 153 -8.12 11.55 -3.09
N ARG A 154 -8.99 11.84 -2.14
CA ARG A 154 -8.63 12.00 -0.72
C ARG A 154 -8.06 10.74 -0.09
N TYR A 155 -8.54 9.56 -0.48
CA TYR A 155 -8.03 8.26 -0.04
C TYR A 155 -6.64 7.93 -0.62
N GLU A 156 -6.42 8.21 -1.91
CA GLU A 156 -5.13 7.93 -2.58
C GLU A 156 -4.04 8.98 -2.27
N PHE A 157 -4.44 10.21 -1.91
CA PHE A 157 -3.53 11.35 -1.76
C PHE A 157 -3.79 12.19 -0.47
N PRO A 158 -3.94 11.60 0.72
CA PRO A 158 -4.45 12.30 1.92
C PRO A 158 -3.66 13.56 2.30
N ALA A 159 -2.34 13.57 2.11
CA ALA A 159 -1.48 14.71 2.45
C ALA A 159 -1.55 15.90 1.47
N GLU A 160 -1.98 15.67 0.22
CA GLU A 160 -1.94 16.68 -0.86
C GLU A 160 -3.31 16.91 -1.54
N ALA A 161 -4.36 16.21 -1.08
CA ALA A 161 -5.66 16.17 -1.73
C ALA A 161 -6.26 17.56 -2.01
N ASP A 162 -6.22 18.48 -1.04
CA ASP A 162 -6.75 19.84 -1.22
C ASP A 162 -5.96 20.65 -2.27
N GLU A 163 -4.69 20.34 -2.54
CA GLU A 163 -3.96 20.95 -3.65
C GLU A 163 -4.35 20.32 -4.99
N LEU A 164 -4.47 19.00 -5.06
CA LEU A 164 -4.86 18.28 -6.27
C LEU A 164 -6.30 18.60 -6.70
N LEU A 165 -7.23 18.78 -5.76
CA LEU A 165 -8.61 19.21 -6.01
C LEU A 165 -8.74 20.63 -6.59
N ARG A 166 -7.68 21.45 -6.51
CA ARG A 166 -7.61 22.78 -7.16
C ARG A 166 -7.05 22.73 -8.58
N LYS A 167 -6.65 21.54 -9.08
CA LYS A 167 -6.11 21.29 -10.42
C LYS A 167 -7.12 20.44 -11.22
N ARG A 168 -7.00 20.41 -12.55
CA ARG A 168 -7.77 19.44 -13.35
C ARG A 168 -7.26 18.03 -13.06
N TYR A 169 -8.12 17.18 -12.55
CA TYR A 169 -7.91 15.74 -12.38
C TYR A 169 -9.02 14.92 -13.03
N GLN A 170 -8.68 13.68 -13.38
CA GLN A 170 -9.53 12.71 -14.08
C GLN A 170 -9.43 11.34 -13.41
N ILE A 171 -10.45 10.51 -13.56
CA ILE A 171 -10.36 9.06 -13.27
C ILE A 171 -10.78 8.34 -14.56
N ILE A 172 -9.88 7.54 -15.12
CA ILE A 172 -10.06 6.83 -16.39
C ILE A 172 -9.75 5.35 -16.16
N ASN A 173 -10.70 4.48 -16.51
CA ASN A 173 -10.45 3.04 -16.57
C ASN A 173 -9.77 2.73 -17.91
N ILE A 174 -8.65 2.00 -17.88
CA ILE A 174 -8.06 1.39 -19.08
C ILE A 174 -8.60 -0.04 -19.17
N TRP A 175 -9.38 -0.35 -20.21
CA TRP A 175 -9.96 -1.68 -20.43
C TRP A 175 -9.34 -2.35 -21.66
N ARG A 176 -8.83 -3.57 -21.49
CA ARG A 176 -8.16 -4.35 -22.54
C ARG A 176 -8.68 -5.79 -22.58
N PRO A 177 -9.00 -6.35 -23.78
CA PRO A 177 -9.21 -7.78 -23.96
C PRO A 177 -7.94 -8.59 -23.73
N ILE A 178 -8.05 -9.74 -23.07
CA ILE A 178 -6.96 -10.73 -22.99
C ILE A 178 -7.05 -11.71 -24.18
N ALA A 179 -8.25 -11.90 -24.71
CA ALA A 179 -8.53 -12.64 -25.93
C ALA A 179 -9.64 -11.91 -26.72
N THR A 180 -9.74 -12.15 -28.03
CA THR A 180 -10.72 -11.47 -28.90
C THR A 180 -12.15 -11.60 -28.39
N ILE A 181 -12.85 -10.48 -28.27
CA ILE A 181 -14.18 -10.40 -27.67
C ILE A 181 -15.25 -10.88 -28.65
N LEU A 182 -15.90 -11.99 -28.32
CA LEU A 182 -17.12 -12.48 -28.99
C LEU A 182 -18.32 -12.38 -28.04
N LYS A 183 -18.18 -12.95 -26.83
CA LYS A 183 -19.22 -12.95 -25.80
C LYS A 183 -19.12 -11.78 -24.85
N ASP A 184 -20.27 -11.39 -24.31
CA ASP A 184 -20.44 -10.33 -23.31
C ASP A 184 -19.61 -9.06 -23.61
N PRO A 185 -19.67 -8.47 -24.82
CA PRO A 185 -18.95 -7.22 -25.13
C PRO A 185 -19.26 -6.09 -24.14
N ILE A 186 -18.34 -5.13 -24.03
CA ILE A 186 -18.55 -3.91 -23.24
C ILE A 186 -19.13 -2.82 -24.13
N ALA A 187 -20.27 -2.27 -23.71
CA ALA A 187 -20.83 -1.05 -24.28
C ALA A 187 -20.46 0.16 -23.41
N VAL A 188 -20.33 1.31 -24.06
CA VAL A 188 -20.13 2.64 -23.48
C VAL A 188 -21.19 3.59 -24.01
N ALA A 189 -21.67 4.51 -23.16
CA ALA A 189 -22.61 5.55 -23.56
C ALA A 189 -21.89 6.87 -23.83
N ASP A 190 -22.33 7.60 -24.86
CA ASP A 190 -21.92 8.98 -25.12
C ASP A 190 -22.36 9.89 -23.96
N SER A 191 -21.39 10.56 -23.32
CA SER A 191 -21.61 11.50 -22.21
C SER A 191 -22.67 12.56 -22.51
N ASN A 192 -22.82 12.99 -23.77
CA ASN A 192 -23.78 14.01 -24.20
C ASN A 192 -25.21 13.46 -24.37
N SER A 193 -25.41 12.16 -24.12
CA SER A 193 -26.73 11.53 -24.08
C SER A 193 -27.24 11.31 -22.65
N VAL A 194 -26.39 11.51 -21.63
CA VAL A 194 -26.61 11.08 -20.25
C VAL A 194 -26.67 12.31 -19.32
N PRO A 195 -27.84 12.90 -19.06
CA PRO A 195 -27.96 14.06 -18.17
C PRO A 195 -27.80 13.67 -16.69
N ASP A 196 -27.38 14.62 -15.85
CA ASP A 196 -27.11 14.40 -14.41
C ASP A 196 -28.36 13.99 -13.61
N SER A 197 -29.57 14.29 -14.12
CA SER A 197 -30.86 13.84 -13.56
C SER A 197 -31.00 12.32 -13.46
N ASP A 198 -30.32 11.61 -14.35
CA ASP A 198 -30.49 10.19 -14.56
C ASP A 198 -29.53 9.38 -13.67
N LEU A 199 -28.66 10.07 -12.93
CA LEU A 199 -27.68 9.48 -12.03
C LEU A 199 -28.12 9.57 -10.57
N VAL A 200 -27.82 8.52 -9.81
CA VAL A 200 -28.06 8.48 -8.36
C VAL A 200 -26.83 7.95 -7.64
N GLY A 201 -26.40 8.68 -6.62
CA GLY A 201 -25.28 8.31 -5.76
C GLY A 201 -25.58 7.01 -5.03
N ALA A 202 -24.68 6.04 -5.13
CA ALA A 202 -24.87 4.71 -4.59
C ALA A 202 -23.59 4.18 -3.92
N GLU A 203 -23.62 4.16 -2.58
CA GLU A 203 -22.55 3.75 -1.68
C GLU A 203 -21.95 2.37 -2.04
N MET A 204 -20.62 2.32 -2.08
CA MET A 204 -19.83 1.12 -2.33
C MET A 204 -18.65 1.07 -1.36
N VAL A 205 -18.64 0.05 -0.50
CA VAL A 205 -17.51 -0.25 0.38
C VAL A 205 -16.66 -1.33 -0.26
N GLU A 206 -15.37 -1.05 -0.50
CA GLU A 206 -14.35 -2.01 -0.94
C GLU A 206 -13.25 -2.09 0.13
N ASP A 207 -13.31 -3.17 0.93
CA ASP A 207 -12.46 -3.44 2.09
C ASP A 207 -12.38 -2.24 3.06
N ASP A 208 -11.29 -1.48 3.09
CA ASP A 208 -11.09 -0.32 3.97
C ASP A 208 -11.51 1.04 3.33
N PHE A 209 -12.02 1.06 2.10
CA PHE A 209 -12.48 2.27 1.39
C PHE A 209 -14.01 2.33 1.26
N ALA A 210 -14.62 3.38 1.82
CA ALA A 210 -16.02 3.74 1.57
C ALA A 210 -16.09 4.83 0.47
N GLY A 211 -16.65 4.48 -0.69
CA GLY A 211 -16.86 5.39 -1.81
C GLY A 211 -18.29 5.40 -2.31
N GLU A 212 -18.54 6.15 -3.39
CA GLU A 212 -19.87 6.25 -4.00
C GLU A 212 -19.78 6.10 -5.53
N SER A 213 -20.53 5.15 -6.08
CA SER A 213 -20.67 4.88 -7.52
C SER A 213 -21.92 5.55 -8.09
N TRP A 214 -21.97 5.83 -9.39
CA TRP A 214 -23.24 6.19 -10.04
C TRP A 214 -24.01 4.93 -10.43
N VAL A 215 -25.24 4.78 -9.92
CA VAL A 215 -26.28 3.99 -10.62
C VAL A 215 -27.11 4.89 -11.51
N VAL A 216 -27.78 4.30 -12.48
CA VAL A 216 -28.41 5.03 -13.59
C VAL A 216 -29.87 4.62 -13.75
N ARG A 217 -30.75 5.62 -13.82
CA ARG A 217 -32.15 5.50 -14.25
C ARG A 217 -32.22 5.18 -15.74
N HIS A 218 -33.21 4.43 -16.16
CA HIS A 218 -33.44 4.24 -17.59
C HIS A 218 -33.93 5.55 -18.25
N ASN A 219 -33.19 5.98 -19.27
CA ASN A 219 -33.60 6.98 -20.25
C ASN A 219 -33.37 6.39 -21.66
N ARG A 220 -34.30 6.60 -22.58
CA ARG A 220 -34.25 6.08 -23.96
C ARG A 220 -33.28 6.84 -24.85
N ASP A 221 -32.96 8.09 -24.51
CA ASP A 221 -32.10 8.95 -25.33
C ASP A 221 -30.61 8.63 -25.17
N HIS A 222 -30.25 7.75 -24.21
CA HIS A 222 -28.90 7.22 -24.02
C HIS A 222 -28.39 6.52 -25.30
N ARG A 223 -27.34 7.07 -25.90
CA ARG A 223 -26.71 6.53 -27.12
C ARG A 223 -25.58 5.58 -26.73
N TRP A 224 -25.72 4.32 -27.11
CA TRP A 224 -24.79 3.25 -26.73
C TRP A 224 -23.94 2.76 -27.90
N TYR A 225 -22.66 2.54 -27.62
CA TYR A 225 -21.60 2.22 -28.58
C TYR A 225 -20.75 1.07 -28.08
N PHE A 226 -20.18 0.30 -29.00
CA PHE A 226 -19.13 -0.68 -28.73
C PHE A 226 -18.26 -0.87 -29.98
N LYS A 227 -17.10 -1.52 -29.83
CA LYS A 227 -16.32 -2.02 -30.98
C LYS A 227 -16.53 -3.53 -31.10
N TYR A 228 -17.01 -3.97 -32.27
CA TYR A 228 -17.12 -5.40 -32.57
C TYR A 228 -15.74 -6.07 -32.63
N ARG A 229 -15.63 -7.29 -32.09
CA ARG A 229 -14.41 -8.13 -32.11
C ARG A 229 -13.12 -7.43 -31.66
N MET A 230 -13.19 -6.60 -30.62
CA MET A 230 -11.97 -6.05 -29.98
C MET A 230 -10.96 -7.15 -29.68
N THR A 231 -9.75 -6.96 -30.20
CA THR A 231 -8.59 -7.84 -30.06
C THR A 231 -7.74 -7.46 -28.84
N PRO A 232 -6.74 -8.25 -28.43
CA PRO A 232 -5.82 -7.85 -27.35
C PRO A 232 -4.98 -6.59 -27.63
N ALA A 233 -4.93 -6.11 -28.89
CA ALA A 233 -4.29 -4.84 -29.25
C ALA A 233 -5.24 -3.62 -29.12
N ASP A 234 -6.55 -3.84 -29.02
CA ASP A 234 -7.55 -2.79 -28.85
C ASP A 234 -7.70 -2.43 -27.36
N VAL A 235 -7.53 -1.15 -27.05
CA VAL A 235 -7.73 -0.59 -25.71
C VAL A 235 -8.92 0.36 -25.75
N LEU A 236 -9.80 0.25 -24.77
CA LEU A 236 -10.89 1.19 -24.53
C LEU A 236 -10.62 1.97 -23.25
N LEU A 237 -10.43 3.28 -23.39
CA LEU A 237 -10.32 4.22 -22.27
C LEU A 237 -11.73 4.71 -21.92
N ILE A 238 -12.15 4.56 -20.67
CA ILE A 238 -13.47 4.97 -20.19
C ILE A 238 -13.31 5.98 -19.06
N LYS A 239 -13.70 7.22 -19.31
CA LYS A 239 -13.70 8.29 -18.31
C LYS A 239 -14.77 7.98 -17.26
N CYS A 240 -14.38 7.80 -16.01
CA CYS A 240 -15.30 7.74 -14.88
C CYS A 240 -15.52 9.13 -14.26
N PHE A 241 -14.51 10.00 -14.32
CA PHE A 241 -14.57 11.35 -13.77
C PHE A 241 -13.70 12.34 -14.56
N ASP A 242 -14.17 13.58 -14.65
CA ASP A 242 -13.39 14.79 -14.92
C ASP A 242 -13.88 15.94 -14.04
N SER A 243 -12.94 16.70 -13.53
CA SER A 243 -13.19 17.93 -12.77
C SER A 243 -13.52 19.10 -13.69
N ASP A 244 -13.06 19.07 -14.94
CA ASP A 244 -13.44 20.05 -15.96
C ASP A 244 -14.91 19.87 -16.33
N THR A 245 -15.71 20.90 -16.11
CA THR A 245 -17.15 20.90 -16.38
C THR A 245 -17.51 21.34 -17.80
N SER A 246 -16.53 21.73 -18.63
CA SER A 246 -16.74 22.16 -20.01
C SER A 246 -16.67 21.02 -21.04
N LEU A 247 -16.32 19.82 -20.59
CA LEU A 247 -16.00 18.65 -21.42
C LEU A 247 -16.84 17.45 -20.98
N ALA A 248 -16.84 16.36 -21.77
CA ALA A 248 -17.45 15.10 -21.36
C ALA A 248 -16.82 14.61 -20.05
N ARG A 249 -17.65 14.44 -18.99
CA ARG A 249 -17.16 14.22 -17.62
C ARG A 249 -17.09 12.76 -17.18
N ARG A 250 -17.75 11.87 -17.92
CA ARG A 250 -18.01 10.46 -17.56
C ARG A 250 -18.56 9.70 -18.77
N ALA A 251 -18.41 8.39 -18.82
CA ALA A 251 -19.17 7.51 -19.71
C ALA A 251 -19.81 6.37 -18.91
N LEU A 252 -21.10 6.14 -19.13
CA LEU A 252 -21.76 4.94 -18.62
C LEU A 252 -21.14 3.73 -19.29
N HIS A 253 -21.06 2.62 -18.58
CA HIS A 253 -20.63 1.36 -19.16
C HIS A 253 -21.38 0.16 -18.58
N SER A 254 -21.50 -0.87 -19.41
CA SER A 254 -22.07 -2.17 -19.05
C SER A 254 -21.53 -3.24 -19.98
N ALA A 255 -21.41 -4.48 -19.51
CA ALA A 255 -21.44 -5.62 -20.42
C ALA A 255 -22.87 -5.82 -20.94
N PHE A 256 -23.00 -6.29 -22.18
CA PHE A 256 -24.28 -6.68 -22.78
C PHE A 256 -24.14 -8.04 -23.47
N GLU A 257 -25.24 -8.78 -23.57
CA GLU A 257 -25.24 -10.04 -24.30
C GLU A 257 -25.47 -9.76 -25.79
N ASP A 258 -24.62 -10.31 -26.66
CA ASP A 258 -24.92 -10.44 -28.08
C ASP A 258 -25.62 -11.79 -28.32
N PRO A 259 -26.89 -11.80 -28.80
CA PRO A 259 -27.61 -13.05 -29.08
C PRO A 259 -26.89 -13.99 -30.06
N ALA A 260 -26.06 -13.47 -30.97
CA ALA A 260 -25.30 -14.27 -31.92
C ALA A 260 -24.14 -15.04 -31.27
N PHE A 261 -23.59 -14.52 -30.16
CA PHE A 261 -22.42 -15.08 -29.47
C PHE A 261 -22.71 -15.57 -28.04
N ARG A 262 -23.99 -15.71 -27.65
CA ARG A 262 -24.42 -16.31 -26.37
C ARG A 262 -23.77 -17.68 -26.10
N GLY A 263 -23.52 -18.48 -27.15
CA GLY A 263 -22.91 -19.81 -27.04
C GLY A 263 -21.39 -19.82 -26.78
N GLU A 264 -20.71 -18.69 -26.97
CA GLU A 264 -19.24 -18.62 -26.97
C GLU A 264 -18.60 -18.75 -25.57
N ALA A 265 -17.27 -18.86 -25.57
CA ALA A 265 -16.43 -18.82 -24.37
C ALA A 265 -16.61 -17.51 -23.58
N SER A 266 -16.46 -17.56 -22.25
CA SER A 266 -16.57 -16.36 -21.40
C SER A 266 -15.45 -15.37 -21.69
N ARG A 267 -15.80 -14.07 -21.76
CA ARG A 267 -14.85 -13.00 -22.09
C ARG A 267 -13.69 -12.96 -21.08
N GLN A 268 -12.50 -12.63 -21.57
CA GLN A 268 -11.32 -12.41 -20.74
C GLN A 268 -10.82 -10.98 -20.94
N SER A 269 -10.73 -10.19 -19.88
CA SER A 269 -10.34 -8.78 -19.93
C SER A 269 -9.62 -8.33 -18.67
N ILE A 270 -8.65 -7.43 -18.80
CA ILE A 270 -8.08 -6.66 -17.68
C ILE A 270 -8.61 -5.21 -17.70
N GLU A 271 -8.66 -4.61 -16.52
CA GLU A 271 -9.18 -3.27 -16.24
C GLU A 271 -8.27 -2.60 -15.20
N VAL A 272 -7.84 -1.33 -15.38
CA VAL A 272 -6.69 -0.70 -14.66
C VAL A 272 -6.98 0.78 -14.23
N ARG A 273 -6.52 1.27 -13.03
CA ARG A 273 -6.96 2.56 -12.34
C ARG A 273 -5.82 3.54 -11.77
N SER A 274 -5.71 4.11 -10.51
CA SER A 274 -4.56 5.06 -10.02
C SER A 274 -4.04 5.36 -8.50
N PRO A 275 -2.94 4.88 -7.77
CA PRO A 275 -2.75 5.10 -6.30
C PRO A 275 -1.50 5.98 -5.97
N ARG A 276 -0.64 5.52 -5.04
CA ARG A 276 0.57 6.17 -4.57
C ARG A 276 1.92 5.48 -4.89
N THR A 277 2.70 6.17 -5.72
CA THR A 277 4.17 6.06 -5.77
C THR A 277 4.78 7.41 -5.39
N VAL A 278 6.03 7.41 -4.93
CA VAL A 278 6.87 8.61 -4.74
C VAL A 278 8.12 8.51 -5.61
N GLU A 279 8.64 9.65 -6.06
CA GLU A 279 9.96 9.68 -6.70
C GLU A 279 11.05 9.58 -5.63
N TRP A 280 11.99 8.65 -5.82
CA TRP A 280 13.18 8.51 -4.99
C TRP A 280 14.35 8.04 -5.84
N GLN A 281 15.45 8.79 -5.84
CA GLN A 281 16.67 8.50 -6.62
C GLN A 281 16.40 8.23 -8.13
N GLY A 282 15.46 8.97 -8.73
CA GLY A 282 15.06 8.81 -10.14
C GLY A 282 14.17 7.60 -10.43
N LYS A 283 13.77 6.83 -9.42
CA LYS A 283 12.84 5.70 -9.51
C LYS A 283 11.47 6.08 -8.94
N GLN A 284 10.41 5.44 -9.43
CA GLN A 284 9.08 5.49 -8.80
C GLN A 284 8.98 4.32 -7.81
N VAL A 285 8.97 4.63 -6.51
CA VAL A 285 8.89 3.65 -5.42
C VAL A 285 7.46 3.64 -4.86
N PRO A 286 6.84 2.48 -4.59
CA PRO A 286 5.51 2.42 -3.98
C PRO A 286 5.49 3.04 -2.56
N VAL A 287 4.34 3.58 -2.16
CA VAL A 287 4.04 3.91 -0.76
C VAL A 287 2.98 2.94 -0.28
N TRP A 288 3.30 2.12 0.73
CA TRP A 288 2.39 1.06 1.14
C TRP A 288 1.22 1.59 1.98
N PRO A 289 -0.04 1.25 1.64
CA PRO A 289 -1.19 1.64 2.45
C PRO A 289 -1.18 0.91 3.78
N MET A 290 -1.78 1.52 4.79
CA MET A 290 -1.83 1.00 6.16
C MET A 290 -3.21 1.22 6.75
N ARG A 291 -3.71 0.20 7.46
CA ARG A 291 -4.86 0.37 8.35
C ARG A 291 -4.47 1.33 9.48
N THR A 292 -5.33 2.32 9.76
CA THR A 292 -5.19 3.20 10.93
C THR A 292 -6.05 2.64 12.06
N ILE A 293 -5.44 2.40 13.23
CA ILE A 293 -6.08 1.88 14.43
C ILE A 293 -6.22 3.02 15.46
N ASP A 294 -7.43 3.31 15.91
CA ASP A 294 -7.73 4.30 16.94
C ASP A 294 -7.35 3.78 18.34
N TYR A 295 -6.41 4.45 19.01
CA TYR A 295 -5.95 4.02 20.33
C TYR A 295 -7.03 4.08 21.43
N GLY A 296 -7.94 5.05 21.39
CA GLY A 296 -9.00 5.22 22.40
C GLY A 296 -10.08 4.13 22.30
N LEU A 297 -10.47 3.77 21.08
CA LEU A 297 -11.36 2.63 20.81
C LEU A 297 -10.67 1.30 21.17
N LEU A 298 -9.38 1.15 20.85
CA LEU A 298 -8.61 -0.05 21.18
C LEU A 298 -8.42 -0.24 22.70
N LEU A 299 -8.13 0.86 23.43
CA LEU A 299 -8.08 0.92 24.89
C LEU A 299 -9.44 0.55 25.51
N SER A 300 -10.54 0.97 24.88
CA SER A 300 -11.90 0.60 25.27
C SER A 300 -12.29 -0.84 24.91
N GLN A 301 -11.41 -1.60 24.25
CA GLN A 301 -11.69 -2.93 23.67
C GLN A 301 -12.91 -2.95 22.74
N ASP A 302 -13.09 -1.90 21.92
CA ASP A 302 -14.18 -1.86 20.94
C ASP A 302 -14.12 -3.07 19.98
N PRO A 303 -15.22 -3.83 19.80
CA PRO A 303 -15.20 -5.05 18.99
C PRO A 303 -14.82 -4.86 17.52
N ALA A 304 -15.11 -3.70 16.91
CA ALA A 304 -14.74 -3.43 15.52
C ALA A 304 -13.26 -3.06 15.42
N GLU A 305 -12.75 -2.24 16.33
CA GLU A 305 -11.34 -1.84 16.34
C GLU A 305 -10.41 -3.01 16.75
N VAL A 306 -10.91 -3.93 17.59
CA VAL A 306 -10.27 -5.22 17.88
C VAL A 306 -10.22 -6.13 16.63
N ASP A 307 -11.33 -6.31 15.88
CA ASP A 307 -11.33 -7.06 14.60
C ASP A 307 -10.39 -6.41 13.56
N LYS A 308 -10.20 -5.10 13.62
CA LYS A 308 -9.35 -4.31 12.71
C LYS A 308 -7.86 -4.47 13.00
N VAL A 309 -7.42 -4.31 14.26
CA VAL A 309 -6.00 -4.58 14.61
C VAL A 309 -5.65 -6.06 14.44
N LEU A 310 -6.61 -6.96 14.72
CA LEU A 310 -6.43 -8.40 14.51
C LEU A 310 -6.16 -8.72 13.03
N LYS A 311 -6.94 -8.14 12.11
CA LYS A 311 -6.67 -8.27 10.67
C LYS A 311 -5.36 -7.63 10.25
N ALA A 312 -5.03 -6.44 10.75
CA ALA A 312 -3.74 -5.82 10.47
C ALA A 312 -2.56 -6.74 10.86
N CYS A 313 -2.63 -7.43 12.00
CA CYS A 313 -1.59 -8.39 12.39
C CYS A 313 -1.64 -9.73 11.62
N LEU A 314 -2.82 -10.21 11.21
CA LEU A 314 -2.99 -11.48 10.47
C LEU A 314 -2.68 -11.37 8.96
N GLU A 315 -2.96 -10.22 8.35
CA GLU A 315 -2.87 -9.98 6.91
C GLU A 315 -1.61 -9.17 6.55
N ASP A 316 -1.37 -8.05 7.24
CA ASP A 316 -0.33 -7.07 6.86
C ASP A 316 0.95 -7.22 7.69
N GLY A 317 0.82 -7.51 8.99
CA GLY A 317 1.90 -7.50 9.98
C GLY A 317 2.26 -6.11 10.53
N TYR A 318 1.66 -5.03 10.00
CA TYR A 318 1.95 -3.63 10.37
C TYR A 318 0.71 -2.72 10.25
N PHE A 319 0.70 -1.60 10.96
CA PHE A 319 -0.38 -0.60 10.93
C PHE A 319 0.07 0.79 11.41
N GLN A 320 -0.76 1.80 11.16
CA GLN A 320 -0.68 3.12 11.82
C GLN A 320 -1.54 3.07 13.10
N LEU A 321 -1.02 3.55 14.22
CA LEU A 321 -1.79 3.75 15.46
C LEU A 321 -2.05 5.25 15.63
N ASP A 322 -3.32 5.65 15.64
CA ASP A 322 -3.76 7.02 15.86
C ASP A 322 -3.76 7.36 17.36
N LEU A 323 -3.09 8.47 17.71
CA LEU A 323 -2.88 8.93 19.07
C LEU A 323 -3.39 10.38 19.27
N ASP A 324 -4.10 10.98 18.32
CA ASP A 324 -4.63 12.35 18.47
C ASP A 324 -5.79 12.42 19.49
N GLY A 325 -6.45 11.28 19.77
CA GLY A 325 -7.44 11.13 20.84
C GLY A 325 -6.90 11.46 22.24
N ILE A 326 -7.78 11.77 23.19
CA ILE A 326 -7.39 12.29 24.51
C ILE A 326 -6.44 11.35 25.29
N ASP A 327 -6.65 10.04 25.18
CA ASP A 327 -5.84 9.01 25.84
C ASP A 327 -4.48 8.79 25.15
N GLY A 328 -4.39 9.02 23.84
CA GLY A 328 -3.16 8.89 23.06
C GLY A 328 -2.26 10.12 23.12
N ARG A 329 -2.85 11.31 23.24
CA ARG A 329 -2.16 12.61 23.08
C ARG A 329 -1.03 12.86 24.07
N ARG A 330 -1.05 12.18 25.22
CA ARG A 330 0.08 12.16 26.15
C ARG A 330 1.34 11.62 25.47
N MET A 331 1.26 10.48 24.76
CA MET A 331 2.41 9.89 24.08
C MET A 331 2.99 10.82 23.01
N LEU A 332 2.13 11.56 22.28
CA LEU A 332 2.58 12.57 21.32
C LEU A 332 3.34 13.72 22.00
N SER A 333 3.02 14.03 23.26
CA SER A 333 3.71 15.02 24.09
C SER A 333 5.03 14.47 24.64
N ASP A 334 5.03 13.27 25.22
CA ASP A 334 6.22 12.58 25.72
C ASP A 334 7.28 12.41 24.59
N ARG A 335 6.82 12.01 23.40
CA ARG A 335 7.58 11.96 22.14
C ARG A 335 8.25 13.30 21.79
N GLN A 336 7.54 14.41 21.96
CA GLN A 336 8.05 15.74 21.64
C GLN A 336 9.16 16.19 22.61
N GLU A 337 9.09 15.79 23.89
CA GLU A 337 10.19 16.03 24.84
C GLU A 337 11.39 15.10 24.60
N ILE A 338 11.15 13.84 24.21
CA ILE A 338 12.21 12.92 23.77
C ILE A 338 12.94 13.48 22.55
N LEU A 339 12.26 14.05 21.54
CA LEU A 339 12.93 14.66 20.38
C LEU A 339 13.87 15.82 20.80
N LYS A 340 13.48 16.65 21.78
CA LYS A 340 14.37 17.70 22.32
C LYS A 340 15.54 17.11 23.11
N LEU A 341 15.34 15.99 23.80
CA LEU A 341 16.40 15.27 24.52
C LEU A 341 17.39 14.62 23.53
N MET A 342 16.90 14.06 22.43
CA MET A 342 17.71 13.53 21.32
C MET A 342 18.58 14.61 20.69
N ASP A 343 18.02 15.79 20.38
CA ASP A 343 18.77 16.94 19.86
C ASP A 343 19.94 17.34 20.78
N ARG A 344 19.68 17.50 22.09
CA ARG A 344 20.72 17.76 23.10
C ARG A 344 21.76 16.63 23.19
N PHE A 345 21.31 15.38 23.20
CA PHE A 345 22.18 14.21 23.38
C PHE A 345 23.10 14.02 22.17
N PHE A 346 22.55 13.98 20.96
CA PHE A 346 23.34 13.70 19.75
C PHE A 346 24.27 14.86 19.36
N SER A 347 23.95 16.09 19.76
CA SER A 347 24.84 17.26 19.65
C SER A 347 26.02 17.25 20.64
N ALA A 348 26.04 16.34 21.62
CA ALA A 348 27.13 16.25 22.59
C ALA A 348 28.40 15.60 21.99
N PRO A 349 29.60 15.91 22.53
CA PRO A 349 30.86 15.27 22.11
C PRO A 349 30.80 13.74 22.16
N LEU A 350 31.48 13.08 21.22
CA LEU A 350 31.47 11.63 21.09
C LEU A 350 31.91 10.92 22.38
N GLU A 351 32.88 11.48 23.09
CA GLU A 351 33.41 10.98 24.36
C GLU A 351 32.34 10.97 25.46
N ALA A 352 31.44 11.96 25.46
CA ALA A 352 30.34 12.07 26.41
C ALA A 352 29.14 11.19 26.02
N LYS A 353 28.85 11.04 24.72
CA LYS A 353 27.85 10.07 24.23
C LYS A 353 28.27 8.62 24.51
N ASN A 354 29.55 8.33 24.35
CA ASN A 354 30.15 7.00 24.47
C ASN A 354 30.68 6.67 25.89
N GLU A 355 30.21 7.34 26.95
CA GLU A 355 30.68 7.14 28.34
C GLU A 355 30.70 5.67 28.79
N TYR A 356 29.70 4.89 28.36
CA TYR A 356 29.61 3.44 28.61
C TYR A 356 29.76 2.59 27.34
N GLY A 357 29.83 3.23 26.17
CA GLY A 357 29.64 2.56 24.87
C GLY A 357 28.33 1.75 24.80
N LEU A 358 28.37 0.65 24.05
CA LEU A 358 27.33 -0.37 24.04
C LEU A 358 27.58 -1.34 25.20
N ILE A 359 26.70 -1.34 26.20
CA ILE A 359 26.83 -2.15 27.42
C ILE A 359 26.29 -3.56 27.17
N ASP A 360 25.12 -3.61 26.54
CA ASP A 360 24.43 -4.82 26.14
C ASP A 360 23.67 -4.51 24.84
N SER A 361 23.35 -5.54 24.09
CA SER A 361 22.45 -5.56 22.93
C SER A 361 21.25 -4.60 22.95
N HIS A 362 20.68 -4.34 24.13
CA HIS A 362 19.48 -3.55 24.38
C HIS A 362 19.74 -2.30 25.24
N LEU A 363 21.01 -1.95 25.51
CA LEU A 363 21.42 -0.90 26.46
C LEU A 363 22.76 -0.23 26.09
N GLY A 364 22.78 1.10 26.03
CA GLY A 364 23.97 1.90 25.78
C GLY A 364 23.97 2.57 24.40
N TYR A 365 25.10 3.17 24.03
CA TYR A 365 25.27 4.00 22.84
C TYR A 365 26.07 3.28 21.74
N GLU A 366 25.63 3.44 20.49
CA GLU A 366 26.29 2.93 19.29
C GLU A 366 26.60 4.11 18.36
N PRO A 367 27.89 4.40 18.06
CA PRO A 367 28.28 5.44 17.11
C PRO A 367 28.05 5.00 15.65
N VAL A 368 28.01 5.98 14.75
CA VAL A 368 27.90 5.80 13.30
C VAL A 368 28.90 4.76 12.77
N GLY A 369 28.40 3.80 11.98
CA GLY A 369 29.20 2.73 11.40
C GLY A 369 29.41 1.52 12.33
N SER A 370 28.63 1.37 13.41
CA SER A 370 28.63 0.16 14.25
C SER A 370 28.04 -1.06 13.53
N ARG A 371 27.02 -0.86 12.68
CA ARG A 371 26.17 -1.87 12.02
C ARG A 371 26.38 -1.98 10.51
N THR A 372 25.67 -2.91 9.88
CA THR A 372 25.50 -2.99 8.43
C THR A 372 24.37 -2.04 8.00
N GLY A 373 24.63 -1.24 6.96
CA GLY A 373 23.66 -0.34 6.34
C GLY A 373 22.77 -1.04 5.29
N ALA A 374 21.84 -0.28 4.70
CA ALA A 374 20.82 -0.73 3.74
C ALA A 374 21.37 -1.55 2.56
N PHE A 375 22.61 -1.27 2.14
CA PHE A 375 23.27 -1.85 0.97
C PHE A 375 24.58 -2.60 1.29
N GLY A 376 24.71 -3.16 2.50
CA GLY A 376 25.82 -4.04 2.88
C GLY A 376 27.12 -3.35 3.32
N ASN A 377 27.27 -2.05 3.05
CA ASN A 377 28.29 -1.20 3.65
C ASN A 377 28.04 -1.00 5.16
N LYS A 378 28.84 -0.13 5.81
CA LYS A 378 28.51 0.37 7.15
C LYS A 378 27.27 1.27 7.15
N ASP A 379 26.62 1.37 8.31
CA ASP A 379 25.49 2.28 8.52
C ASP A 379 25.88 3.77 8.51
N GLY A 380 24.87 4.63 8.44
CA GLY A 380 24.98 6.09 8.58
C GLY A 380 24.22 6.67 9.77
N TYR A 381 24.09 5.95 10.89
CA TYR A 381 23.30 6.40 12.04
C TYR A 381 23.94 6.11 13.39
N GLU A 382 23.71 7.00 14.35
CA GLU A 382 24.02 6.77 15.76
C GLU A 382 22.74 6.46 16.55
N MET A 383 22.88 5.73 17.65
CA MET A 383 21.76 5.24 18.44
C MET A 383 22.09 5.20 19.93
N LEU A 384 21.10 5.50 20.76
CA LEU A 384 21.14 5.29 22.20
C LEU A 384 19.96 4.42 22.63
N LYS A 385 20.25 3.36 23.37
CA LYS A 385 19.30 2.38 23.91
C LYS A 385 19.16 2.53 25.41
N VAL A 386 17.92 2.65 25.89
CA VAL A 386 17.58 2.80 27.32
C VAL A 386 16.68 1.63 27.73
N SER A 387 17.22 0.73 28.55
CA SER A 387 16.48 -0.41 29.10
C SER A 387 15.33 0.05 29.99
N ARG A 388 14.14 -0.52 29.79
CA ARG A 388 12.97 -0.24 30.63
C ARG A 388 13.17 -0.74 32.06
N ASP A 389 13.84 -1.87 32.21
CA ASP A 389 13.99 -2.53 33.51
C ASP A 389 14.95 -1.76 34.44
N GLU A 390 15.98 -1.08 33.90
CA GLU A 390 16.86 -0.23 34.72
C GLU A 390 16.21 1.11 35.11
N ILE A 391 15.37 1.67 34.24
CA ILE A 391 14.54 2.84 34.53
C ILE A 391 13.58 2.51 35.69
N GLN A 392 12.93 1.35 35.63
CA GLN A 392 12.06 0.85 36.70
C GLN A 392 12.82 0.55 38.01
N GLN A 393 14.09 0.14 37.94
CA GLN A 393 14.97 -0.03 39.11
C GLN A 393 15.49 1.30 39.70
N GLY A 394 15.29 2.43 39.01
CA GLY A 394 15.76 3.75 39.45
C GLY A 394 17.26 3.97 39.32
N SER A 395 17.98 3.10 38.59
CA SER A 395 19.45 3.19 38.42
C SER A 395 19.91 2.95 36.96
N PRO A 396 19.37 3.69 35.97
CA PRO A 396 19.70 3.50 34.55
C PRO A 396 21.13 3.88 34.20
N ARG A 397 21.80 3.03 33.41
CA ARG A 397 23.15 3.25 32.87
C ARG A 397 23.13 4.12 31.61
N VAL A 398 22.56 5.33 31.74
CA VAL A 398 22.58 6.35 30.68
C VAL A 398 23.84 7.25 30.76
N PRO A 399 24.36 7.75 29.62
CA PRO A 399 25.49 8.68 29.60
C PRO A 399 25.20 10.04 30.27
N SER A 400 26.24 10.69 30.79
CA SER A 400 26.16 11.94 31.57
C SER A 400 25.38 13.10 30.94
N PRO A 401 25.36 13.33 29.60
CA PRO A 401 24.57 14.41 29.00
C PRO A 401 23.07 14.37 29.35
N ILE A 402 22.53 13.19 29.66
CA ILE A 402 21.10 12.97 29.96
C ILE A 402 20.85 12.30 31.33
N LYS A 403 21.89 12.25 32.19
CA LYS A 403 21.82 11.58 33.50
C LYS A 403 21.24 12.46 34.62
N ASN A 404 20.70 13.63 34.26
CA ASN A 404 20.06 14.54 35.20
C ASN A 404 18.60 14.14 35.46
N SER A 405 18.04 14.55 36.60
CA SER A 405 16.68 14.14 37.01
C SER A 405 15.55 14.61 36.07
N GLY A 406 15.76 15.65 35.27
CA GLY A 406 14.78 16.10 34.28
C GLY A 406 14.71 15.14 33.08
N ASP A 407 15.87 14.85 32.48
CA ASP A 407 15.97 13.94 31.33
C ASP A 407 15.62 12.49 31.72
N LEU A 408 15.99 12.04 32.92
CA LEU A 408 15.53 10.76 33.47
C LEU A 408 14.00 10.70 33.60
N GLY A 409 13.36 11.78 34.04
CA GLY A 409 11.89 11.88 34.12
C GLY A 409 11.20 11.89 32.75
N ILE A 410 11.83 12.45 31.71
CA ILE A 410 11.34 12.38 30.33
C ILE A 410 11.42 10.93 29.81
N LEU A 411 12.53 10.24 30.05
CA LEU A 411 12.71 8.84 29.69
C LEU A 411 11.69 7.92 30.39
N GLU A 412 11.51 8.09 31.71
CA GLU A 412 10.53 7.34 32.50
C GLU A 412 9.10 7.49 31.95
N GLN A 413 8.68 8.72 31.65
CA GLN A 413 7.34 9.00 31.13
C GLN A 413 7.12 8.38 29.74
N ALA A 414 8.06 8.59 28.80
CA ALA A 414 7.95 8.02 27.47
C ALA A 414 7.95 6.48 27.48
N ILE A 415 8.82 5.86 28.29
CA ILE A 415 8.88 4.40 28.47
C ILE A 415 7.59 3.87 29.10
N GLY A 416 7.04 4.54 30.11
CA GLY A 416 5.77 4.19 30.73
C GLY A 416 4.58 4.25 29.76
N SER A 417 4.50 5.31 28.95
CA SER A 417 3.47 5.47 27.92
C SER A 417 3.59 4.39 26.83
N CYS A 418 4.79 4.15 26.28
CA CYS A 418 5.04 3.09 25.29
C CYS A 418 4.72 1.68 25.83
N ASN A 419 5.14 1.35 27.06
CA ASN A 419 4.84 0.08 27.73
C ASN A 419 3.32 -0.11 27.94
N THR A 420 2.58 0.97 28.16
CA THR A 420 1.12 0.94 28.33
C THR A 420 0.41 0.73 26.98
N ILE A 421 0.77 1.50 25.96
CA ILE A 421 0.20 1.40 24.61
C ILE A 421 0.41 0.00 24.01
N THR A 422 1.64 -0.51 24.07
CA THR A 422 1.96 -1.84 23.51
C THR A 422 1.25 -2.99 24.25
N LYS A 423 1.00 -2.86 25.56
CA LYS A 423 0.17 -3.82 26.32
C LYS A 423 -1.32 -3.76 26.01
N VAL A 424 -1.86 -2.57 25.71
CA VAL A 424 -3.24 -2.44 25.19
C VAL A 424 -3.39 -3.18 23.86
N ILE A 425 -2.42 -3.04 22.96
CA ILE A 425 -2.39 -3.77 21.68
C ILE A 425 -2.33 -5.28 21.93
N LEU A 426 -1.44 -5.78 22.81
CA LEU A 426 -1.39 -7.21 23.15
C LEU A 426 -2.72 -7.71 23.75
N SER A 427 -3.34 -6.96 24.67
CA SER A 427 -4.64 -7.32 25.25
C SER A 427 -5.75 -7.39 24.20
N ALA A 428 -5.78 -6.45 23.26
CA ALA A 428 -6.71 -6.46 22.13
C ALA A 428 -6.49 -7.67 21.21
N LEU A 429 -5.24 -7.97 20.86
CA LEU A 429 -4.89 -9.14 20.04
C LEU A 429 -5.23 -10.46 20.75
N SER A 430 -4.97 -10.57 22.06
CA SER A 430 -5.39 -11.69 22.89
C SER A 430 -6.92 -11.87 22.86
N THR A 431 -7.68 -10.77 23.00
CA THR A 431 -9.14 -10.79 22.95
C THR A 431 -9.66 -11.17 21.56
N GLY A 432 -9.13 -10.60 20.49
CA GLY A 432 -9.51 -10.91 19.11
C GLY A 432 -9.16 -12.35 18.68
N MET A 433 -8.06 -12.90 19.20
CA MET A 433 -7.67 -14.31 19.03
C MET A 433 -8.48 -15.28 19.90
N GLY A 434 -9.32 -14.79 20.82
CA GLY A 434 -10.11 -15.61 21.75
C GLY A 434 -9.28 -16.23 22.90
N LEU A 435 -8.09 -15.71 23.19
CA LEU A 435 -7.17 -16.25 24.19
C LEU A 435 -7.64 -15.89 25.61
N ALA A 436 -7.51 -16.86 26.52
CA ALA A 436 -7.98 -16.79 27.89
C ALA A 436 -6.94 -17.33 28.88
N GLY A 437 -7.04 -16.90 30.15
CA GLY A 437 -6.11 -17.32 31.20
C GLY A 437 -4.66 -17.02 30.83
N ALA A 438 -3.78 -18.01 31.02
CA ALA A 438 -2.33 -17.88 30.79
C ALA A 438 -1.95 -17.72 29.31
N GLU A 439 -2.81 -18.09 28.35
CA GLU A 439 -2.49 -18.04 26.91
C GLU A 439 -2.46 -16.61 26.33
N ARG A 440 -2.97 -15.62 27.07
CA ARG A 440 -3.00 -14.22 26.63
C ARG A 440 -1.60 -13.61 26.58
N PHE A 441 -1.24 -13.00 25.45
CA PHE A 441 0.11 -12.53 25.14
C PHE A 441 0.71 -11.60 26.20
N GLU A 442 -0.09 -10.73 26.81
CA GLU A 442 0.35 -9.77 27.83
C GLU A 442 0.85 -10.42 29.14
N ASN A 443 0.52 -11.70 29.38
CA ASN A 443 1.04 -12.45 30.54
C ASN A 443 2.51 -12.86 30.41
N SER A 444 3.04 -12.91 29.18
CA SER A 444 4.47 -13.13 28.90
C SER A 444 5.28 -11.83 28.87
N HIS A 445 4.72 -10.74 29.39
CA HIS A 445 5.28 -9.38 29.31
C HIS A 445 5.14 -8.64 30.66
N ARG A 446 5.20 -9.34 31.81
CA ARG A 446 4.94 -8.74 33.14
C ARG A 446 5.99 -7.68 33.51
N ASN A 447 5.65 -6.77 34.43
CA ASN A 447 6.55 -5.67 34.80
C ASN A 447 7.60 -6.09 35.83
N ASP A 448 7.31 -7.08 36.67
CA ASP A 448 8.15 -7.61 37.76
C ASP A 448 9.16 -8.67 37.30
N ARG A 449 9.32 -8.84 35.99
CA ARG A 449 10.02 -9.94 35.34
C ARG A 449 11.03 -9.41 34.32
N PRO A 450 12.23 -10.00 34.22
CA PRO A 450 13.29 -9.47 33.36
C PRO A 450 12.92 -9.60 31.89
N SER A 451 13.18 -8.54 31.13
CA SER A 451 13.08 -8.55 29.67
C SER A 451 14.11 -7.63 29.03
N THR A 452 14.58 -7.96 27.84
CA THR A 452 15.43 -7.06 27.02
C THR A 452 14.66 -5.87 26.41
N THR A 453 13.52 -5.47 26.97
CA THR A 453 12.65 -4.37 26.51
C THR A 453 13.36 -3.01 26.60
N THR A 454 13.38 -2.25 25.50
CA THR A 454 14.21 -1.05 25.37
C THR A 454 13.59 0.05 24.52
N LEU A 455 13.86 1.30 24.89
CA LEU A 455 13.62 2.49 24.07
C LEU A 455 14.92 2.84 23.32
N SER A 456 14.90 2.77 21.99
CA SER A 456 15.99 3.24 21.15
C SER A 456 15.67 4.61 20.56
N MET A 457 16.54 5.57 20.83
CA MET A 457 16.63 6.84 20.12
C MET A 457 17.63 6.68 18.99
N MET A 458 17.24 6.99 17.75
CA MET A 458 18.08 6.87 16.55
C MET A 458 18.21 8.22 15.84
N HIS A 459 19.42 8.53 15.38
CA HIS A 459 19.75 9.72 14.60
C HIS A 459 20.55 9.31 13.36
N TYR A 460 19.94 9.48 12.19
CA TYR A 460 20.52 9.25 10.87
C TYR A 460 21.08 10.58 10.36
N LEU A 461 22.37 10.61 10.02
CA LEU A 461 23.06 11.83 9.64
C LEU A 461 23.04 12.03 8.10
N PRO A 462 23.17 13.27 7.60
CA PRO A 462 23.31 13.55 6.17
C PRO A 462 24.51 12.85 5.54
N ALA A 463 24.39 12.46 4.27
CA ALA A 463 25.43 11.79 3.50
C ALA A 463 26.70 12.64 3.29
N GLU A 464 26.61 13.96 3.46
CA GLU A 464 27.76 14.87 3.53
C GLU A 464 28.64 14.64 4.77
N VAL A 465 28.04 14.23 5.89
CA VAL A 465 28.74 13.96 7.15
C VAL A 465 29.22 12.50 7.22
N THR A 466 28.40 11.56 6.76
CA THR A 466 28.71 10.11 6.87
C THR A 466 29.54 9.58 5.71
N GLY A 467 29.46 10.20 4.53
CA GLY A 467 29.87 9.60 3.26
C GLY A 467 28.70 8.91 2.54
N GLN A 468 28.74 8.96 1.21
CA GLN A 468 27.69 8.43 0.31
C GLN A 468 27.55 6.90 0.37
N ASP A 469 28.55 6.19 0.89
CA ASP A 469 28.56 4.74 1.07
C ASP A 469 27.84 4.27 2.35
N LYS A 470 27.73 5.16 3.35
CA LYS A 470 27.20 4.86 4.69
C LYS A 470 25.70 5.14 4.78
N ILE A 471 24.90 4.16 4.37
CA ILE A 471 23.46 4.35 4.13
C ILE A 471 22.61 3.63 5.17
N GLY A 472 21.94 4.38 6.04
CA GLY A 472 20.75 3.93 6.77
C GLY A 472 20.94 2.64 7.58
N HIS A 473 19.95 1.74 7.55
CA HIS A 473 19.97 0.46 8.29
C HIS A 473 19.51 -0.70 7.40
N GLN A 474 20.19 -1.85 7.51
CA GLN A 474 19.94 -3.05 6.70
C GLN A 474 18.50 -3.59 6.76
N LYS A 475 18.12 -4.39 5.77
CA LYS A 475 16.82 -5.08 5.76
C LYS A 475 16.77 -6.21 6.79
N HIS A 476 15.72 -6.25 7.60
CA HIS A 476 15.52 -7.24 8.65
C HIS A 476 14.06 -7.33 9.11
N THR A 477 13.77 -8.25 10.02
CA THR A 477 12.58 -8.20 10.90
C THR A 477 13.02 -7.97 12.34
N ASP A 478 12.15 -7.39 13.16
CA ASP A 478 12.46 -7.14 14.57
C ASP A 478 12.37 -8.40 15.45
N ILE A 479 13.30 -8.52 16.39
CA ILE A 479 13.30 -9.52 17.47
C ILE A 479 12.06 -9.42 18.38
N SER A 480 11.41 -8.25 18.40
CA SER A 480 10.40 -7.84 19.38
C SER A 480 9.11 -8.68 19.33
N SER A 481 8.23 -8.44 20.30
CA SER A 481 6.83 -8.81 20.19
C SER A 481 6.08 -7.75 19.39
N LEU A 482 6.26 -6.48 19.76
CA LEU A 482 5.76 -5.31 19.05
C LEU A 482 6.84 -4.24 19.01
N THR A 483 6.95 -3.56 17.88
CA THR A 483 7.75 -2.33 17.75
C THR A 483 6.81 -1.15 17.53
N LEU A 484 6.87 -0.16 18.40
CA LEU A 484 6.16 1.11 18.33
C LEU A 484 7.15 2.20 17.90
N LEU A 485 6.98 2.76 16.71
CA LEU A 485 7.94 3.65 16.05
C LEU A 485 7.33 5.03 15.77
N PHE A 486 8.06 6.09 16.14
CA PHE A 486 7.76 7.48 15.82
C PHE A 486 8.86 8.06 14.93
N SER A 487 8.45 8.73 13.84
CA SER A 487 9.32 9.48 12.93
C SER A 487 8.47 10.41 12.08
N ASP A 488 8.75 11.70 12.09
CA ASP A 488 8.04 12.70 11.26
C ASP A 488 8.59 12.78 9.82
N GLN A 489 9.62 11.97 9.53
CA GLN A 489 10.48 12.09 8.35
C GLN A 489 10.55 10.78 7.55
N TRP A 490 10.46 10.90 6.22
CA TRP A 490 10.51 9.80 5.27
C TRP A 490 11.86 9.05 5.35
N GLY A 491 11.82 7.72 5.18
CA GLY A 491 13.04 6.91 5.12
C GLY A 491 12.88 5.46 5.56
N LEU A 492 11.84 5.16 6.35
CA LEU A 492 11.43 3.77 6.57
C LEU A 492 10.86 3.22 5.25
N GLN A 493 11.42 2.10 4.80
CA GLN A 493 10.83 1.26 3.78
C GLN A 493 10.45 -0.10 4.37
N ILE A 494 9.32 -0.62 3.93
CA ILE A 494 8.84 -1.96 4.28
C ILE A 494 8.59 -2.78 3.02
N ARG A 495 8.63 -4.09 3.22
CA ARG A 495 8.24 -5.13 2.29
C ARG A 495 7.12 -5.95 2.96
N PRO A 496 5.86 -5.81 2.51
CA PRO A 496 4.73 -6.56 3.03
C PRO A 496 4.87 -8.09 2.91
N PRO A 497 4.10 -8.86 3.70
CA PRO A 497 4.02 -10.31 3.60
C PRO A 497 3.10 -10.77 2.47
N GLY A 498 3.51 -11.81 1.73
CA GLY A 498 2.61 -12.60 0.87
C GLY A 498 2.04 -11.87 -0.36
N GLU A 499 0.87 -12.32 -0.82
CA GLU A 499 0.27 -11.94 -2.11
C GLU A 499 -0.36 -10.53 -2.17
N CYS A 500 -0.16 -9.70 -1.14
CA CYS A 500 -0.49 -8.27 -1.16
C CYS A 500 0.52 -7.52 -2.03
N GLY A 501 0.46 -7.79 -3.34
CA GLY A 501 1.63 -7.87 -4.21
C GLY A 501 2.59 -6.67 -4.14
N ALA A 502 3.75 -6.98 -3.57
CA ALA A 502 4.89 -6.13 -3.33
C ALA A 502 6.14 -7.01 -3.38
N ARG A 503 6.63 -7.39 -4.58
CA ARG A 503 7.92 -8.10 -4.70
C ARG A 503 9.13 -7.20 -4.42
N GLU A 504 8.92 -5.91 -4.10
CA GLU A 504 9.90 -4.83 -3.87
C GLU A 504 9.72 -4.10 -2.52
N MET A 505 10.68 -3.25 -2.14
CA MET A 505 10.57 -2.34 -0.99
C MET A 505 9.76 -1.08 -1.35
N GLY A 506 8.90 -0.63 -0.44
CA GLY A 506 8.16 0.63 -0.59
C GLY A 506 8.15 1.46 0.69
N PHE A 507 7.96 2.77 0.56
CA PHE A 507 8.04 3.70 1.68
C PHE A 507 6.80 3.64 2.59
N VAL A 508 7.05 3.88 3.88
CA VAL A 508 6.01 4.24 4.87
C VAL A 508 5.91 5.76 4.92
N GLU A 509 4.72 6.31 4.67
CA GLU A 509 4.46 7.74 4.85
C GLU A 509 4.50 8.11 6.34
N PRO A 510 5.25 9.16 6.75
CA PRO A 510 5.11 9.79 8.05
C PRO A 510 3.72 10.43 8.19
N LYS A 511 2.91 9.95 9.13
CA LYS A 511 1.56 10.46 9.41
C LYS A 511 1.57 11.21 10.75
N PRO A 512 1.32 12.54 10.78
CA PRO A 512 1.14 13.29 12.02
C PRO A 512 0.07 12.68 12.93
N GLY A 513 0.21 12.86 14.25
CA GLY A 513 -0.71 12.29 15.25
C GLY A 513 -0.60 10.76 15.44
N CYS A 514 0.21 10.06 14.62
CA CYS A 514 0.26 8.61 14.60
C CYS A 514 1.64 8.02 14.94
N ALA A 515 1.65 6.72 15.25
CA ALA A 515 2.85 5.89 15.33
C ALA A 515 2.77 4.74 14.31
N PHE A 516 3.90 4.35 13.73
CA PHE A 516 3.99 3.10 12.99
C PHE A 516 4.14 1.95 13.97
N VAL A 517 3.33 0.91 13.84
CA VAL A 517 3.41 -0.32 14.65
C VAL A 517 3.63 -1.51 13.73
N HIS A 518 4.53 -2.41 14.10
CA HIS A 518 4.60 -3.72 13.47
C HIS A 518 4.86 -4.86 14.46
N VAL A 519 4.46 -6.06 14.04
CA VAL A 519 4.66 -7.32 14.75
C VAL A 519 6.09 -7.81 14.51
N GLY A 520 6.80 -8.12 15.61
CA GLY A 520 8.12 -8.76 15.55
C GLY A 520 8.06 -10.28 15.69
N ASP A 521 9.22 -10.91 15.57
CA ASP A 521 9.41 -12.36 15.59
C ASP A 521 8.73 -13.03 16.80
N SER A 522 8.90 -12.48 18.00
CA SER A 522 8.47 -13.11 19.26
C SER A 522 6.94 -13.27 19.33
N LEU A 523 6.19 -12.25 18.86
CA LEU A 523 4.72 -12.31 18.81
C LEU A 523 4.23 -13.15 17.62
N ARG A 524 4.96 -13.12 16.50
CA ARG A 524 4.70 -14.03 15.36
C ARG A 524 4.83 -15.49 15.81
N PHE A 525 5.91 -15.87 16.49
CA PHE A 525 6.11 -17.21 17.03
C PHE A 525 5.06 -17.57 18.09
N ALA A 526 4.79 -16.68 19.06
CA ALA A 526 3.76 -16.89 20.08
C ALA A 526 2.34 -17.07 19.50
N SER A 527 2.04 -16.46 18.34
CA SER A 527 0.76 -16.66 17.63
C SER A 527 0.63 -18.01 16.91
N GLY A 528 1.70 -18.82 16.86
CA GLY A 528 1.80 -20.00 15.99
C GLY A 528 2.00 -19.64 14.52
N MET A 529 2.81 -18.61 14.24
CA MET A 529 3.06 -18.01 12.92
C MET A 529 1.80 -17.52 12.17
N LYS A 530 0.70 -17.24 12.89
CA LYS A 530 -0.54 -16.71 12.31
C LYS A 530 -0.43 -15.23 11.99
N PHE A 531 0.18 -14.45 12.88
CA PHE A 531 0.50 -13.06 12.60
C PHE A 531 1.71 -12.96 11.65
N GLN A 532 1.67 -12.00 10.74
CA GLN A 532 2.79 -11.71 9.84
C GLN A 532 3.74 -10.69 10.47
N SER A 533 4.93 -10.55 9.88
CA SER A 533 5.87 -9.45 10.15
C SER A 533 6.28 -8.84 8.81
N CYS A 534 6.45 -7.53 8.74
CA CYS A 534 7.07 -6.89 7.57
C CYS A 534 8.60 -6.98 7.65
N ILE A 535 9.25 -7.34 6.54
CA ILE A 535 10.68 -7.07 6.39
C ILE A 535 10.83 -5.57 6.18
N HIS A 536 11.77 -4.90 6.85
CA HIS A 536 11.93 -3.46 6.77
C HIS A 536 13.40 -3.02 6.73
N ARG A 537 13.67 -1.90 6.07
CA ARG A 537 14.98 -1.23 6.01
C ARG A 537 14.83 0.27 6.19
N VAL A 538 15.90 0.98 6.53
CA VAL A 538 15.91 2.45 6.54
C VAL A 538 16.88 2.96 5.49
N VAL A 539 16.42 3.86 4.63
CA VAL A 539 17.20 4.57 3.61
C VAL A 539 16.91 6.07 3.70
N PRO A 540 17.86 6.97 3.38
CA PRO A 540 17.57 8.39 3.33
C PRO A 540 16.62 8.68 2.16
N PHE A 541 15.44 9.23 2.45
CA PHE A 541 14.56 9.77 1.40
C PHE A 541 15.18 11.04 0.80
N ASN A 542 15.65 11.93 1.69
CA ASN A 542 16.48 13.09 1.38
C ASN A 542 17.89 12.85 1.98
N PRO A 543 18.96 12.72 1.17
CA PRO A 543 20.31 12.45 1.67
C PRO A 543 20.99 13.65 2.35
N ALA A 544 20.40 14.85 2.29
CA ALA A 544 20.91 16.05 2.96
C ALA A 544 20.27 16.30 4.35
N GLU A 545 19.40 15.40 4.82
CA GLU A 545 18.55 15.62 6.01
C GLU A 545 19.00 14.82 7.23
N HIS A 546 19.01 15.46 8.40
CA HIS A 546 19.12 14.79 9.69
C HIS A 546 17.77 14.13 10.01
N ARG A 547 17.69 12.79 9.97
CA ARG A 547 16.46 12.06 10.30
C ARG A 547 16.51 11.49 11.71
N TYR A 548 15.47 11.72 12.49
CA TYR A 548 15.31 11.18 13.84
C TYR A 548 14.19 10.14 13.89
N SER A 549 14.37 9.09 14.68
CA SER A 549 13.27 8.19 15.02
C SER A 549 13.39 7.60 16.43
N ILE A 550 12.25 7.41 17.08
CA ILE A 550 12.12 6.83 18.42
C ILE A 550 11.42 5.48 18.25
N ALA A 551 12.10 4.39 18.62
CA ALA A 551 11.57 3.04 18.52
C ALA A 551 11.50 2.41 19.92
N TYR A 552 10.31 1.97 20.34
CA TYR A 552 10.13 1.17 21.54
C TYR A 552 9.89 -0.29 21.17
N PHE A 553 10.82 -1.15 21.57
CA PHE A 553 10.76 -2.58 21.32
C PHE A 553 10.20 -3.29 22.56
N LEU A 554 8.89 -3.58 22.56
CA LEU A 554 8.30 -4.42 23.60
C LEU A 554 8.76 -5.87 23.35
N ARG A 555 9.35 -6.50 24.36
CA ARG A 555 9.84 -7.88 24.28
C ARG A 555 9.22 -8.72 25.40
N ALA A 556 9.05 -10.00 25.12
CA ALA A 556 8.60 -10.95 26.12
C ALA A 556 9.64 -11.10 27.25
N GLU A 557 9.21 -11.64 28.39
CA GLU A 557 10.09 -12.01 29.51
C GLU A 557 11.15 -13.00 29.03
N ASP A 558 12.38 -12.87 29.52
CA ASP A 558 13.56 -13.59 29.01
C ASP A 558 13.37 -15.12 28.92
N ASP A 559 12.64 -15.74 29.85
CA ASP A 559 12.34 -17.17 29.91
C ASP A 559 11.02 -17.60 29.23
N THR A 560 10.34 -16.68 28.53
CA THR A 560 9.20 -17.01 27.67
C THR A 560 9.66 -17.88 26.52
N MET A 561 9.16 -19.11 26.43
CA MET A 561 9.55 -20.06 25.39
C MET A 561 8.52 -20.14 24.26
N PHE A 562 8.99 -20.11 23.02
CA PHE A 562 8.17 -20.25 21.81
C PHE A 562 8.87 -21.13 20.77
N MET A 563 8.11 -21.56 19.75
CA MET A 563 8.64 -22.34 18.64
C MET A 563 8.97 -21.39 17.47
N ASP A 564 10.22 -21.40 17.02
CA ASP A 564 10.69 -20.53 15.92
C ASP A 564 10.26 -21.04 14.53
N SER A 565 10.67 -20.32 13.48
CA SER A 565 10.34 -20.67 12.10
C SER A 565 10.98 -21.98 11.58
N GLU A 566 11.94 -22.56 12.32
CA GLU A 566 12.57 -23.84 11.98
C GLU A 566 12.04 -25.00 12.83
N GLY A 567 11.12 -24.72 13.76
CA GLY A 567 10.57 -25.71 14.69
C GLY A 567 11.43 -25.92 15.95
N ARG A 568 12.42 -25.05 16.21
CA ARG A 568 13.20 -25.08 17.45
C ARG A 568 12.39 -24.44 18.57
N TYR A 569 12.41 -25.03 19.76
CA TYR A 569 11.96 -24.35 20.98
C TYR A 569 13.12 -23.48 21.49
N VAL A 570 12.87 -22.19 21.61
CA VAL A 570 13.85 -21.18 22.06
C VAL A 570 13.19 -20.25 23.09
N THR A 571 13.96 -19.75 24.05
CA THR A 571 13.47 -18.66 24.91
C THR A 571 13.54 -17.31 24.18
N ALA A 572 12.79 -16.33 24.68
CA ALA A 572 12.86 -14.96 24.19
C ALA A 572 14.28 -14.40 24.27
N LYS A 573 15.03 -14.76 25.33
CA LYS A 573 16.45 -14.39 25.44
C LYS A 573 17.36 -15.14 24.46
N ASP A 574 17.18 -16.45 24.28
CA ASP A 574 17.99 -17.23 23.33
C ASP A 574 17.82 -16.70 21.89
N TRP A 575 16.57 -16.51 21.45
CA TRP A 575 16.27 -15.95 20.12
C TRP A 575 16.84 -14.54 19.97
N HIS A 576 16.66 -13.71 21.00
CA HIS A 576 17.19 -12.36 21.03
C HIS A 576 18.71 -12.34 20.86
N ASP A 577 19.44 -13.16 21.62
CA ASP A 577 20.90 -13.15 21.63
C ASP A 577 21.49 -13.82 20.38
N GLU A 578 20.88 -14.90 19.86
CA GLU A 578 21.23 -15.51 18.57
C GLU A 578 21.07 -14.51 17.42
N LYS A 579 19.91 -13.85 17.32
CA LYS A 579 19.60 -12.91 16.24
C LYS A 579 20.40 -11.61 16.37
N PHE A 580 20.58 -11.10 17.58
CA PHE A 580 21.43 -9.94 17.82
C PHE A 580 22.89 -10.22 17.41
N LYS A 581 23.41 -11.41 17.73
CA LYS A 581 24.75 -11.82 17.29
C LYS A 581 24.84 -11.84 15.76
N ALA A 582 23.83 -12.39 15.08
CA ALA A 582 23.78 -12.38 13.61
C ALA A 582 23.79 -10.97 12.99
N PHE A 583 23.32 -9.93 13.71
CA PHE A 583 23.47 -8.53 13.31
C PHE A 583 24.82 -7.88 13.66
N THR A 584 25.66 -8.51 14.48
CA THR A 584 27.01 -8.02 14.85
C THR A 584 28.16 -8.80 14.21
N ASP A 585 27.94 -10.06 13.82
CA ASP A 585 28.95 -10.93 13.22
C ASP A 585 29.47 -10.33 11.89
N PRO A 586 30.70 -10.64 11.44
CA PRO A 586 31.25 -10.10 10.19
C PRO A 586 30.42 -10.50 8.96
N PRO A 587 30.40 -9.73 7.84
CA PRO A 587 29.52 -10.00 6.69
C PRO A 587 29.61 -11.42 6.11
N VAL A 588 30.79 -12.05 6.14
CA VAL A 588 30.99 -13.45 5.72
C VAL A 588 30.18 -14.43 6.59
N TRP A 589 30.05 -14.14 7.89
CA TRP A 589 29.30 -14.96 8.84
C TRP A 589 27.81 -14.61 8.80
N GLN A 590 27.44 -13.34 8.57
CA GLN A 590 26.04 -12.95 8.28
C GLN A 590 25.50 -13.70 7.05
N ALA A 591 26.32 -13.84 6.00
CA ALA A 591 25.99 -14.61 4.79
C ALA A 591 25.94 -16.14 4.99
N MET A 592 26.44 -16.65 6.12
CA MET A 592 26.35 -18.07 6.52
C MET A 592 25.25 -18.34 7.55
N ALA A 593 24.64 -17.30 8.13
CA ALA A 593 23.51 -17.44 9.04
C ALA A 593 22.25 -17.94 8.28
N PRO A 594 21.39 -18.74 8.92
CA PRO A 594 20.09 -19.09 8.35
C PRO A 594 19.28 -17.82 7.99
N LYS A 595 18.71 -17.73 6.78
CA LYS A 595 17.90 -16.56 6.37
C LYS A 595 16.72 -16.28 7.31
N SER A 596 16.16 -17.36 7.86
CA SER A 596 15.21 -17.42 8.98
C SER A 596 15.63 -16.55 10.18
N MET A 597 16.92 -16.45 10.49
CA MET A 597 17.44 -15.64 11.60
C MET A 597 17.22 -14.14 11.34
N ILE A 598 17.81 -13.61 10.27
CA ILE A 598 17.72 -12.17 9.93
C ILE A 598 16.28 -11.73 9.64
N LEU A 599 15.46 -12.62 9.06
CA LEU A 599 14.12 -12.30 8.55
C LEU A 599 12.97 -12.94 9.34
N GLY A 600 13.22 -13.56 10.50
CA GLY A 600 12.17 -14.14 11.35
C GLY A 600 11.40 -15.30 10.71
N GLY A 601 11.96 -15.92 9.68
CA GLY A 601 11.28 -16.89 8.81
C GLY A 601 10.36 -16.29 7.75
N MET A 602 10.40 -14.97 7.51
CA MET A 602 9.78 -14.34 6.35
C MET A 602 10.59 -14.63 5.06
N LYS A 603 9.91 -14.62 3.91
CA LYS A 603 10.51 -14.92 2.60
C LYS A 603 10.88 -13.67 1.81
N GLU A 604 11.86 -13.82 0.92
CA GLU A 604 12.27 -12.82 -0.06
C GLU A 604 12.01 -13.39 -1.46
N ASP A 605 11.06 -12.83 -2.19
CA ASP A 605 10.65 -13.29 -3.52
C ASP A 605 10.70 -12.09 -4.49
N GLY A 606 11.82 -11.90 -5.20
CA GLY A 606 12.06 -10.76 -6.10
C GLY A 606 13.24 -9.87 -5.69
N ALA A 607 13.39 -8.72 -6.35
CA ALA A 607 14.42 -7.72 -6.06
C ALA A 607 13.94 -6.69 -5.02
N ASP A 608 14.82 -6.11 -4.21
CA ASP A 608 14.42 -5.10 -3.21
C ASP A 608 14.10 -3.73 -3.80
N ASP A 609 14.66 -3.39 -4.96
CA ASP A 609 14.59 -2.07 -5.59
C ASP A 609 14.09 -2.20 -7.04
N PRO A 610 13.17 -1.31 -7.51
CA PRO A 610 12.71 -1.33 -8.89
C PRO A 610 13.86 -1.06 -9.88
N GLU A 611 13.72 -1.53 -11.13
CA GLU A 611 14.73 -1.32 -12.17
C GLU A 611 14.92 0.18 -12.50
N PRO A 612 16.11 0.61 -12.96
CA PRO A 612 16.33 1.97 -13.45
C PRO A 612 15.43 2.27 -14.66
N VAL A 613 14.85 3.47 -14.70
CA VAL A 613 14.22 3.97 -15.93
C VAL A 613 15.32 4.37 -16.90
N ASP A 614 15.51 3.59 -17.97
CA ASP A 614 16.45 3.93 -19.04
C ASP A 614 16.10 5.29 -19.63
N THR A 615 16.95 6.29 -19.41
CA THR A 615 16.79 7.61 -20.01
C THR A 615 16.99 7.50 -21.52
N VAL A 616 15.89 7.45 -22.27
CA VAL A 616 15.89 7.51 -23.74
C VAL A 616 16.61 8.79 -24.18
N ILE A 617 17.86 8.63 -24.62
CA ILE A 617 18.69 9.75 -25.09
C ILE A 617 18.11 10.25 -26.41
N PHE A 618 17.33 11.34 -26.34
CA PHE A 618 16.97 12.12 -27.52
C PHE A 618 18.24 12.69 -28.15
N GLY A 619 18.68 12.04 -29.23
CA GLY A 619 19.98 12.30 -29.84
C GLY A 619 20.12 13.72 -30.38
N LYS A 620 21.30 14.31 -30.17
CA LYS A 620 21.80 15.41 -30.99
C LYS A 620 22.92 14.90 -31.87
N GLY A 621 22.64 14.79 -33.17
CA GLY A 621 23.71 14.75 -34.16
C GLY A 621 24.41 16.12 -34.20
N MET A 622 25.70 16.13 -33.88
CA MET A 622 26.62 17.17 -34.30
C MET A 622 27.86 16.49 -34.84
N GLU A 623 28.15 16.73 -36.12
CA GLU A 623 29.41 16.32 -36.72
C GLU A 623 30.54 17.12 -36.06
N VAL A 624 31.58 16.42 -35.59
CA VAL A 624 32.88 17.03 -35.33
C VAL A 624 33.88 16.35 -36.25
N VAL A 625 34.46 17.14 -37.16
CA VAL A 625 35.37 16.67 -38.20
C VAL A 625 36.61 16.05 -37.57
N LYS A 626 37.00 14.87 -38.04
CA LYS A 626 38.34 14.31 -37.76
C LYS A 626 39.37 15.03 -38.63
N GLU A 627 40.08 16.00 -38.06
CA GLU A 627 41.41 16.36 -38.58
C GLU A 627 42.48 15.37 -38.10
N THR A 628 43.56 15.28 -38.88
CA THR A 628 44.50 14.15 -38.87
C THR A 628 45.91 14.52 -38.42
N ALA A 629 46.51 13.66 -37.59
CA ALA A 629 47.96 13.63 -37.30
C ALA A 629 48.49 14.89 -36.56
N VAL A 630 49.72 14.98 -36.04
CA VAL A 630 50.98 14.24 -36.29
C VAL A 630 51.66 13.81 -34.98
N GLU A 631 52.61 12.88 -35.11
CA GLU A 631 53.49 12.28 -34.10
C GLU A 631 54.31 13.30 -33.27
N ALA A 632 54.46 13.01 -31.97
CA ALA A 632 55.67 13.26 -31.15
C ALA A 632 55.59 12.44 -29.85
#